data_AF-A0A367A6R2-F1
#
_entry.id   AF-A0A367A6R2-F1
#
_cell.length_a   1.000
_cell.length_b   1.000
_cell.length_c   1.000
_cell.angle_alpha   90.00
_cell.angle_beta   90.00
_cell.angle_gamma   90.00
#
_symmetry.space_group_name_H-M   'P 1'
#
loop_
_entity.id
_entity.type
_entity.pdbx_description
1 polymer ?
#
loop_
_entity_poly.entity_id
_entity_poly.type
_entity_poly.pdbx_seq_one_letter_code
_entity_poly.pdbx_strand_id
1 'polypeptide(L)'
;MSTPDTTRPTPATDAELAAASTECEFVRICRKGQVPEGYVRRFYAETETGQIEIAVARLDGKAYATSNYCTHLDCLLSSGKLQDDGIRCSCHNSVFDLETGAPIQPPATEPIRTYPVREEDGQVLVGLSERDVLEGGPRRRKPPAAG
;
A
#
# COMPACT_ATOMS: atom_id res chain seq x y z
N MET A 1 16.75 38.94 -4.13
CA MET A 1 15.50 38.40 -4.72
C MET A 1 15.49 36.91 -4.44
N SER A 2 15.02 36.55 -3.25
CA SER A 2 15.04 35.19 -2.73
C SER A 2 13.60 34.77 -2.50
N THR A 3 13.10 33.84 -3.30
CA THR A 3 11.83 33.18 -3.04
C THR A 3 12.07 32.07 -2.02
N PRO A 4 11.37 32.03 -0.87
CA PRO A 4 11.17 30.77 -0.20
C PRO A 4 10.08 30.01 -0.96
N ASP A 5 10.49 29.03 -1.75
CA ASP A 5 9.60 27.96 -2.19
C ASP A 5 9.48 26.97 -1.04
N THR A 6 8.36 27.00 -0.33
CA THR A 6 8.05 26.01 0.70
C THR A 6 6.55 25.80 0.70
N THR A 7 6.10 24.92 -0.18
CA THR A 7 4.92 24.13 0.11
C THR A 7 5.34 22.67 0.08
N ARG A 8 6.04 22.24 1.14
CA ARG A 8 5.97 20.84 1.56
C ARG A 8 4.49 20.61 1.89
N PRO A 9 3.79 19.66 1.24
CA PRO A 9 2.42 19.35 1.63
C PRO A 9 2.41 18.97 3.11
N THR A 10 1.53 19.61 3.87
CA THR A 10 1.31 19.32 5.28
C THR A 10 1.00 17.82 5.42
N PRO A 11 1.58 17.09 6.39
CA PRO A 11 1.09 15.75 6.69
C PRO A 11 -0.40 15.86 7.05
N ALA A 12 -1.21 14.97 6.48
CA ALA A 12 -2.63 14.86 6.84
C ALA A 12 -2.71 14.75 8.38
N THR A 13 -3.63 15.49 8.99
CA THR A 13 -3.81 15.44 10.44
C THR A 13 -4.27 14.04 10.85
N ASP A 14 -3.95 13.59 12.07
CA ASP A 14 -4.42 12.31 12.61
C ASP A 14 -5.95 12.17 12.51
N ALA A 15 -6.68 13.29 12.55
CA ALA A 15 -8.14 13.34 12.39
C ALA A 15 -8.60 13.12 10.94
N GLU A 16 -7.82 13.52 9.93
CA GLU A 16 -8.13 13.35 8.50
C GLU A 16 -7.73 11.94 8.02
N LEU A 17 -6.63 11.39 8.56
CA LEU A 17 -6.28 9.96 8.46
C LEU A 17 -7.34 9.09 9.17
N ALA A 18 -7.85 9.51 10.33
CA ALA A 18 -8.95 8.83 11.02
C ALA A 18 -10.31 8.98 10.32
N ALA A 19 -10.59 10.10 9.65
CA ALA A 19 -11.83 10.30 8.89
C ALA A 19 -11.88 9.41 7.64
N ALA A 20 -10.76 9.23 6.93
CA ALA A 20 -10.66 8.23 5.87
C ALA A 20 -10.78 6.77 6.39
N SER A 21 -10.63 6.57 7.71
CA SER A 21 -10.73 5.26 8.37
C SER A 21 -12.13 4.91 8.90
N THR A 22 -13.15 5.77 8.69
CA THR A 22 -14.48 5.59 9.30
C THR A 22 -15.45 4.75 8.46
N GLU A 23 -15.17 4.51 7.17
CA GLU A 23 -16.04 3.71 6.27
C GLU A 23 -15.25 2.58 5.58
N CYS A 24 -14.55 1.76 6.37
CA CYS A 24 -13.85 0.59 5.86
C CYS A 24 -14.37 -0.70 6.50
N GLU A 25 -14.58 -1.72 5.68
CA GLU A 25 -14.79 -3.08 6.13
C GLU A 25 -13.42 -3.72 6.41
N PHE A 26 -13.22 -4.21 7.63
CA PHE A 26 -11.97 -4.88 7.99
C PHE A 26 -12.03 -6.37 7.69
N VAL A 27 -11.22 -6.81 6.74
CA VAL A 27 -11.10 -8.21 6.33
C VAL A 27 -9.83 -8.84 6.92
N ARG A 28 -9.92 -10.09 7.35
CA ARG A 28 -8.78 -10.84 7.88
C ARG A 28 -7.87 -11.28 6.74
N ILE A 29 -6.58 -10.96 6.81
CA ILE A 29 -5.61 -11.25 5.76
C ILE A 29 -4.66 -12.38 6.14
N CYS A 30 -4.03 -12.27 7.31
CA CYS A 30 -3.03 -13.23 7.75
C CYS A 30 -2.80 -13.18 9.26
N ARG A 31 -2.09 -14.18 9.79
CA ARG A 31 -1.57 -14.12 11.16
C ARG A 31 -0.39 -13.15 11.22
N LYS A 32 -0.24 -12.43 12.33
CA LYS A 32 0.87 -11.50 12.60
C LYS A 32 2.25 -12.10 12.25
N GLY A 33 2.49 -13.34 12.68
CA GLY A 33 3.76 -14.04 12.45
C GLY A 33 4.01 -14.46 11.00
N GLN A 34 3.02 -14.36 10.11
CA GLN A 34 3.25 -14.59 8.68
C GLN A 34 4.01 -13.44 8.04
N VAL A 35 4.05 -12.24 8.63
CA VAL A 35 4.87 -11.12 8.13
C VAL A 35 5.89 -10.75 9.20
N PRO A 36 7.09 -11.37 9.19
CA PRO A 36 8.15 -11.03 10.13
C PRO A 36 8.64 -9.60 9.92
N GLU A 37 9.28 -9.06 10.96
CA GLU A 37 9.94 -7.74 10.92
C GLU A 37 10.92 -7.63 9.74
N GLY A 38 10.84 -6.53 8.98
CA GLY A 38 11.70 -6.28 7.82
C GLY A 38 11.25 -6.94 6.52
N TYR A 39 10.14 -7.68 6.51
CA TYR A 39 9.65 -8.39 5.32
C TYR A 39 8.39 -7.74 4.73
N VAL A 40 8.23 -7.93 3.42
CA VAL A 40 6.98 -7.76 2.70
C VAL A 40 6.51 -9.10 2.13
N ARG A 41 5.20 -9.37 2.17
CA ARG A 41 4.60 -10.56 1.57
C ARG A 41 3.30 -10.21 0.84
N ARG A 42 3.01 -11.03 -0.17
CA ARG A 42 1.74 -10.97 -0.92
C ARG A 42 0.64 -11.70 -0.17
N PHE A 43 -0.54 -11.08 -0.14
CA PHE A 43 -1.79 -11.69 0.28
C PHE A 43 -2.94 -11.27 -0.64
N TYR A 44 -4.10 -11.90 -0.44
CA TYR A 44 -5.33 -11.63 -1.17
C TYR A 44 -6.41 -11.27 -0.15
N ALA A 45 -7.08 -10.15 -0.37
CA ALA A 45 -8.34 -9.85 0.30
C ALA A 45 -9.49 -10.31 -0.59
N GLU A 46 -10.37 -11.15 -0.05
CA GLU A 46 -11.61 -11.56 -0.71
C GLU A 46 -12.65 -10.45 -0.57
N THR A 47 -13.33 -10.13 -1.67
CA THR A 47 -14.49 -9.22 -1.72
C THR A 47 -15.62 -9.86 -2.50
N GLU A 48 -16.82 -9.29 -2.43
CA GLU A 48 -17.99 -9.80 -3.18
C GLU A 48 -17.78 -9.75 -4.71
N THR A 49 -16.88 -8.88 -5.19
CA THR A 49 -16.58 -8.67 -6.62
C THR A 49 -15.29 -9.35 -7.09
N GLY A 50 -14.55 -10.00 -6.19
CA GLY A 50 -13.36 -10.77 -6.52
C GLY A 50 -12.25 -10.66 -5.47
N GLN A 51 -11.00 -10.61 -5.93
CA GLN A 51 -9.82 -10.55 -5.04
C GLN A 51 -9.01 -9.28 -5.27
N ILE A 52 -8.49 -8.73 -4.17
CA ILE A 52 -7.54 -7.62 -4.17
C ILE A 52 -6.17 -8.15 -3.73
N GLU A 53 -5.14 -7.92 -4.55
CA GLU A 53 -3.76 -8.26 -4.18
C GLU A 53 -3.13 -7.17 -3.33
N ILE A 54 -2.69 -7.57 -2.13
CA ILE A 54 -2.15 -6.67 -1.12
C ILE A 54 -0.70 -7.07 -0.83
N ALA A 55 0.18 -6.08 -0.75
CA ALA A 55 1.49 -6.22 -0.15
C ALA A 55 1.38 -5.82 1.32
N VAL A 56 1.64 -6.77 2.23
CA VAL A 56 1.71 -6.49 3.67
C VAL A 56 3.17 -6.49 4.09
N ALA A 57 3.61 -5.36 4.62
CA ALA A 57 4.95 -5.14 5.15
C ALA A 57 4.91 -5.06 6.67
N ARG A 58 6.02 -5.39 7.33
CA ARG A 58 6.22 -5.09 8.76
C ARG A 58 7.51 -4.29 8.96
N LEU A 59 7.36 -3.13 9.57
CA LEU A 59 8.43 -2.21 9.92
C LEU A 59 8.19 -1.65 11.32
N ASP A 60 9.23 -1.63 12.15
CA ASP A 60 9.21 -1.12 13.52
C ASP A 60 8.08 -1.73 14.37
N GLY A 61 7.81 -3.01 14.17
CA GLY A 61 6.77 -3.74 14.87
C GLY A 61 5.33 -3.44 14.41
N LYS A 62 5.13 -2.52 13.45
CA LYS A 62 3.82 -2.17 12.85
C LYS A 62 3.64 -2.85 11.49
N ALA A 63 2.43 -3.36 11.23
CA ALA A 63 2.06 -3.83 9.90
C ALA A 63 1.53 -2.66 9.03
N TYR A 64 1.91 -2.69 7.76
CA TYR A 64 1.47 -1.77 6.73
C TYR A 64 0.89 -2.57 5.57
N ALA A 65 -0.20 -2.08 4.97
CA ALA A 65 -0.83 -2.72 3.83
C ALA A 65 -0.91 -1.73 2.67
N THR A 66 -0.41 -2.14 1.51
CA THR A 66 -0.44 -1.36 0.28
C THR A 66 -0.96 -2.22 -0.87
N SER A 67 -1.29 -1.59 -2.00
CA SER A 67 -1.43 -2.32 -3.25
C SER A 67 -0.17 -3.14 -3.49
N ASN A 68 -0.33 -4.35 -4.03
CA ASN A 68 0.81 -5.15 -4.46
C ASN A 68 1.41 -4.66 -5.79
N TYR A 69 0.87 -3.65 -6.45
CA TYR A 69 1.29 -3.23 -7.78
C TYR A 69 2.01 -1.87 -7.75
N CYS A 70 3.24 -1.85 -8.26
CA CYS A 70 4.01 -0.64 -8.46
C CYS A 70 3.36 0.24 -9.54
N THR A 71 3.07 1.50 -9.24
CA THR A 71 2.45 2.45 -10.18
C THR A 71 3.31 2.77 -11.41
N HIS A 72 4.62 2.52 -11.36
CA HIS A 72 5.49 2.69 -12.53
C HIS A 72 5.08 1.74 -13.67
N LEU A 73 5.27 0.42 -13.50
CA LEU A 73 5.07 -0.60 -14.55
C LEU A 73 4.52 -1.92 -13.99
N ASP A 74 3.68 -1.85 -12.95
CA ASP A 74 2.89 -2.95 -12.37
C ASP A 74 3.70 -4.15 -11.87
N CYS A 75 4.94 -3.93 -11.50
CA CYS A 75 5.74 -4.92 -10.80
C CYS A 75 5.16 -5.20 -9.41
N LEU A 76 5.29 -6.45 -8.96
CA LEU A 76 4.80 -6.85 -7.65
C LEU A 76 5.69 -6.26 -6.55
N LEU A 77 5.13 -5.42 -5.69
CA LEU A 77 5.87 -4.82 -4.58
C LEU A 77 6.27 -5.85 -3.53
N SER A 78 5.49 -6.92 -3.39
CA SER A 78 5.85 -8.08 -2.57
C SER A 78 7.09 -8.86 -3.03
N SER A 79 7.58 -8.66 -4.26
CA SER A 79 8.89 -9.18 -4.68
C SER A 79 10.04 -8.19 -4.42
N GLY A 80 9.70 -7.01 -3.89
CA GLY A 80 10.63 -5.98 -3.46
C GLY A 80 11.19 -6.23 -2.06
N LYS A 81 11.70 -5.16 -1.46
CA LYS A 81 12.23 -5.16 -0.09
C LYS A 81 11.94 -3.83 0.59
N LEU A 82 11.94 -3.83 1.92
CA LEU A 82 11.86 -2.57 2.66
C LEU A 82 13.16 -1.76 2.47
N GLN A 83 13.01 -0.45 2.48
CA GLN A 83 14.08 0.53 2.46
C GLN A 83 13.61 1.73 3.28
N ASP A 84 14.31 2.02 4.37
CA ASP A 84 13.94 3.11 5.27
C ASP A 84 12.45 2.96 5.66
N ASP A 85 11.66 4.03 5.56
CA ASP A 85 10.21 4.03 5.84
C ASP A 85 9.34 3.53 4.65
N GLY A 86 9.97 2.93 3.65
CA GLY A 86 9.34 2.63 2.37
C GLY A 86 9.50 1.20 1.85
N ILE A 87 8.76 0.91 0.79
CA ILE A 87 8.84 -0.32 0.01
C ILE A 87 9.52 -0.06 -1.34
N ARG A 88 10.67 -0.70 -1.56
CA ARG A 88 11.44 -0.62 -2.81
C ARG A 88 11.00 -1.70 -3.78
N CYS A 89 10.49 -1.29 -4.94
CA CYS A 89 10.18 -2.15 -6.07
C CYS A 89 11.45 -2.81 -6.62
N SER A 90 11.43 -4.14 -6.80
CA SER A 90 12.57 -4.93 -7.29
C SER A 90 12.91 -4.71 -8.76
N CYS A 91 11.94 -4.26 -9.57
CA CYS A 91 12.16 -4.10 -11.01
C CYS A 91 13.01 -2.87 -11.36
N HIS A 92 12.64 -1.71 -10.83
CA HIS A 92 13.21 -0.41 -11.23
C HIS A 92 13.54 0.49 -10.05
N ASN A 93 13.54 -0.04 -8.83
CA ASN A 93 13.96 0.63 -7.60
C ASN A 93 13.13 1.85 -7.17
N SER A 94 11.91 2.03 -7.69
CA SER A 94 10.99 3.02 -7.09
C SER A 94 10.73 2.67 -5.63
N VAL A 95 10.72 3.68 -4.77
CA VAL A 95 10.44 3.52 -3.34
C VAL A 95 9.17 4.28 -3.04
N PHE A 96 8.26 3.64 -2.31
CA PHE A 96 7.01 4.25 -1.87
C PHE A 96 6.96 4.27 -0.35
N ASP A 97 6.49 5.37 0.21
CA ASP A 97 6.21 5.51 1.63
C ASP A 97 5.15 4.50 2.07
N LEU A 98 5.39 3.77 3.16
CA LEU A 98 4.49 2.70 3.61
C LEU A 98 3.15 3.22 4.17
N GLU A 99 3.10 4.46 4.65
CA GLU A 99 1.92 5.04 5.30
C GLU A 99 1.03 5.79 4.31
N THR A 100 1.65 6.62 3.49
CA THR A 100 0.99 7.51 2.53
C THR A 100 0.93 6.95 1.11
N GLY A 101 1.79 5.98 0.78
CA GLY A 101 1.94 5.45 -0.57
C GLY A 101 2.66 6.38 -1.54
N ALA A 102 3.08 7.56 -1.09
CA ALA A 102 3.74 8.55 -1.93
C ALA A 102 5.08 8.02 -2.49
N PRO A 103 5.42 8.30 -3.76
CA PRO A 103 6.72 7.95 -4.30
C PRO A 103 7.80 8.80 -3.62
N ILE A 104 8.73 8.13 -2.93
CA ILE A 104 9.92 8.73 -2.31
C ILE A 104 11.08 8.73 -3.31
N GLN A 105 11.18 7.68 -4.13
CA GLN A 105 12.26 7.52 -5.09
C GLN A 105 11.69 7.20 -6.49
N PRO A 106 12.14 7.91 -7.56
CA PRO A 106 11.74 7.64 -8.94
C PRO A 106 12.17 6.22 -9.39
N PRO A 107 11.66 5.69 -10.52
CA PRO A 107 10.89 6.35 -11.58
C PRO A 107 9.38 6.52 -11.37
N ALA A 108 8.77 5.93 -10.34
CA ALA A 108 7.34 6.13 -10.10
C ALA A 108 7.04 7.59 -9.76
N THR A 109 5.94 8.11 -10.32
CA THR A 109 5.47 9.49 -10.11
C THR A 109 4.09 9.56 -9.46
N GLU A 110 3.38 8.43 -9.38
CA GLU A 110 2.05 8.32 -8.80
C GLU A 110 2.10 7.51 -7.50
N PRO A 111 1.29 7.86 -6.48
CA PRO A 111 1.22 7.12 -5.24
C PRO A 111 0.59 5.74 -5.41
N ILE A 112 1.09 4.76 -4.68
CA ILE A 112 0.41 3.46 -4.54
C ILE A 112 -0.76 3.60 -3.58
N ARG A 113 -1.78 2.75 -3.73
CA ARG A 113 -2.88 2.69 -2.77
C ARG A 113 -2.37 2.12 -1.44
N THR A 114 -2.71 2.75 -0.31
CA THR A 114 -2.53 2.21 1.04
C THR A 114 -3.87 1.83 1.64
N TYR A 115 -3.84 0.91 2.60
CA TYR A 115 -5.04 0.39 3.26
C TYR A 115 -4.87 0.49 4.78
N PRO A 116 -5.91 0.90 5.53
CA PRO A 116 -5.89 0.87 6.98
C PRO A 116 -5.58 -0.54 7.51
N VAL A 117 -4.78 -0.65 8.56
CA VAL A 117 -4.42 -1.93 9.18
C VAL A 117 -4.84 -1.94 10.64
N ARG A 118 -5.42 -3.06 11.09
CA ARG A 118 -5.61 -3.38 12.51
C ARG A 118 -4.92 -4.69 12.84
N GLU A 119 -4.37 -4.77 14.05
CA GLU A 119 -3.86 -6.02 14.61
C GLU A 119 -4.71 -6.43 15.81
N GLU A 120 -5.48 -7.50 15.68
CA GLU A 120 -6.41 -7.99 16.71
C GLU A 120 -6.27 -9.51 16.82
N ASP A 121 -6.19 -10.03 18.05
CA ASP A 121 -6.07 -11.48 18.34
C ASP A 121 -4.98 -12.21 17.52
N GLY A 122 -3.84 -11.54 17.30
CA GLY A 122 -2.72 -12.07 16.52
C GLY A 122 -2.99 -12.17 15.01
N GLN A 123 -4.06 -11.55 14.51
CA GLN A 123 -4.38 -11.40 13.09
C GLN A 123 -4.03 -9.99 12.60
N VAL A 124 -3.69 -9.89 11.32
CA VAL A 124 -3.62 -8.65 10.56
C VAL A 124 -4.91 -8.52 9.77
N LEU A 125 -5.66 -7.46 10.04
CA LEU A 125 -6.87 -7.08 9.34
C LEU A 125 -6.57 -5.86 8.49
N VAL A 126 -7.14 -5.82 7.28
CA VAL A 126 -7.00 -4.70 6.36
C VAL A 126 -8.37 -4.10 6.08
N GLY A 127 -8.47 -2.77 6.20
CA GLY A 127 -9.66 -2.00 5.89
C GLY A 127 -9.80 -1.79 4.39
N LEU A 128 -10.94 -2.18 3.84
CA LEU A 128 -11.32 -1.93 2.46
C LEU A 128 -12.44 -0.90 2.41
N SER A 129 -12.27 0.16 1.63
CA SER A 129 -13.33 1.13 1.38
C SER A 129 -14.41 0.54 0.45
N GLU A 130 -15.59 1.16 0.39
CA GLU A 130 -16.63 0.78 -0.57
C GLU A 130 -16.09 0.76 -2.01
N ARG A 131 -15.23 1.72 -2.36
CA ARG A 131 -14.54 1.76 -3.65
C ARG A 131 -13.68 0.51 -3.89
N ASP A 132 -12.94 0.06 -2.88
CA ASP A 132 -12.11 -1.13 -2.99
C ASP A 132 -12.95 -2.38 -3.23
N VAL A 133 -14.09 -2.47 -2.54
CA VAL A 133 -15.03 -3.59 -2.69
C VAL A 133 -15.71 -3.57 -4.07
N LEU A 134 -16.12 -2.41 -4.58
CA LEU A 134 -16.86 -2.29 -5.84
C LEU A 134 -15.96 -2.34 -7.09
N GLU A 135 -14.88 -1.55 -7.11
CA GLU A 135 -13.97 -1.43 -8.26
C GLU A 135 -12.85 -2.47 -8.25
N GLY A 136 -12.60 -3.08 -7.09
CA GLY A 136 -11.39 -3.83 -6.83
C GLY A 136 -10.18 -2.93 -6.54
N GLY A 137 -9.13 -3.54 -6.00
CA GLY A 137 -7.83 -2.88 -5.86
C GLY A 137 -7.06 -2.81 -7.18
N PRO A 138 -5.95 -2.05 -7.22
CA PRO A 138 -5.10 -1.97 -8.40
C PRO A 138 -4.64 -3.37 -8.84
N ARG A 139 -4.60 -3.61 -10.15
CA ARG A 139 -4.19 -4.89 -10.76
C ARG A 139 -3.19 -4.64 -11.88
N ARG A 140 -2.48 -5.69 -12.30
CA ARG A 140 -1.62 -5.64 -13.49
C ARG A 140 -2.40 -5.09 -14.67
N ARG A 141 -1.89 -4.05 -15.35
CA ARG A 141 -2.52 -3.56 -16.57
C ARG A 141 -2.53 -4.66 -17.62
N LYS A 142 -3.68 -4.84 -18.27
CA LYS A 142 -3.78 -5.73 -19.43
C LYS A 142 -2.84 -5.17 -20.51
N PRO A 143 -1.96 -6.00 -21.11
CA PRO A 143 -1.22 -5.57 -22.28
C PRO A 143 -2.20 -5.05 -23.35
N PRO A 144 -1.84 -4.04 -24.15
CA PRO A 144 -2.64 -3.68 -25.30
C PRO A 144 -2.88 -4.96 -26.12
N ALA A 145 -4.09 -5.13 -26.66
CA ALA A 145 -4.37 -6.23 -27.57
C ALA A 145 -3.31 -6.19 -28.67
N ALA A 146 -2.61 -7.30 -28.90
CA ALA A 146 -1.69 -7.41 -30.01
C ALA A 146 -2.50 -7.14 -31.29
N GLY A 147 -2.23 -6.01 -31.93
CA GLY A 147 -2.79 -5.65 -33.24
C GLY A 147 -2.13 -6.40 -34.37
#